data_AF-A0A8T5UNU3-F1
#
_entry.id   AF-A0A8T5UNU3-F1
#
_cell.length_a   1.000
_cell.length_b   1.000
_cell.length_c   1.000
_cell.angle_alpha   90.00
_cell.angle_beta   90.00
_cell.angle_gamma   90.00
#
_symmetry.space_group_name_H-M   'P 1'
#
loop_
_entity.id
_entity.type
_entity.pdbx_description
1 polymer ?
#
loop_
_entity_poly.entity_id
_entity_poly.type
_entity_poly.pdbx_seq_one_letter_code
_entity_poly.pdbx_strand_id
1 'polypeptide(L)'
;MGAHKIILFGSAAREELGLISDIDLIVVIDSNKDFIERLSYFYQKIQPLDADLLIYTPQEFTRMMEENLFIQNALKQGKIIFERTK
;
A
#
# COMPACT_ATOMS: atom_id res chain seq x y z
N MET A 1 -14.15 -8.23 -1.14
CA MET A 1 -12.74 -7.87 -1.37
C MET A 1 -12.10 -7.77 0.01
N GLY A 2 -11.18 -8.67 0.34
CA GLY A 2 -10.41 -8.60 1.59
C GLY A 2 -8.94 -8.45 1.24
N ALA A 3 -8.20 -7.64 2.00
CA ALA A 3 -6.77 -7.48 1.78
C ALA A 3 -6.06 -8.82 1.94
N HIS A 4 -5.08 -9.08 1.08
CA HIS A 4 -4.14 -10.20 1.21
C HIS A 4 -2.91 -9.78 2.02
N LYS A 5 -2.47 -8.54 1.81
CA LYS A 5 -1.28 -7.98 2.45
C LYS A 5 -1.43 -6.48 2.61
N ILE A 6 -0.99 -5.95 3.73
CA ILE A 6 -0.85 -4.51 3.98
C ILE A 6 0.55 -4.26 4.52
N ILE A 7 1.24 -3.32 3.89
CA ILE A 7 2.63 -2.98 4.19
C ILE A 7 2.67 -1.49 4.49
N LEU A 8 3.13 -1.14 5.69
CA LEU A 8 3.48 0.21 6.07
C LEU A 8 4.85 0.54 5.50
N PHE A 9 4.99 1.67 4.82
CA PHE A 9 6.29 2.15 4.35
C PHE A 9 6.50 3.62 4.72
N GLY A 10 7.51 4.27 4.14
CA GLY A 10 7.75 5.70 4.35
C GLY A 10 8.32 6.05 5.74
N SER A 11 8.11 7.30 6.15
CA SER A 11 8.57 7.83 7.46
C SER A 11 8.00 7.05 8.63
N ALA A 12 6.75 6.58 8.50
CA ALA A 12 6.06 5.73 9.47
C ALA A 12 6.80 4.43 9.75
N ALA A 13 7.26 3.75 8.70
CA ALA A 13 8.01 2.50 8.87
C ALA A 13 9.41 2.72 9.48
N ARG A 14 10.01 3.89 9.23
CA ARG A 14 11.34 4.29 9.72
C ARG A 14 11.37 4.86 11.14
N GLU A 15 10.23 4.97 11.83
CA GLU A 15 10.13 5.58 13.16
C GLU A 15 10.51 7.07 13.20
N GLU A 16 10.43 7.74 12.04
CA GLU A 16 10.74 9.16 11.84
C GLU A 16 9.45 10.01 11.77
N LEU A 17 8.35 9.55 12.38
CA LEU A 17 7.07 10.25 12.36
C LEU A 17 7.14 11.58 13.12
N GLY A 18 7.01 12.69 12.40
CA GLY A 18 6.69 14.01 12.93
C GLY A 18 5.20 14.29 12.99
N LEU A 19 4.83 15.42 13.60
CA LEU A 19 3.44 15.86 13.81
C LEU A 19 2.60 16.10 12.53
N ILE A 20 3.25 16.13 11.37
CA ILE A 20 2.64 16.44 10.06
C ILE A 20 2.85 15.29 9.05
N SER A 21 3.15 14.09 9.53
CA SER A 21 3.49 12.97 8.64
C SER A 21 2.25 12.21 8.20
N ASP A 22 2.13 11.97 6.90
CA ASP A 22 1.14 11.03 6.37
C ASP A 22 1.58 9.58 6.57
N ILE A 23 0.61 8.67 6.59
CA ILE A 23 0.83 7.22 6.67
C ILE A 23 0.82 6.62 5.27
N ASP A 24 1.97 6.09 4.86
CA ASP A 24 2.15 5.45 3.57
C ASP A 24 1.83 3.94 3.61
N LEU A 25 0.84 3.48 2.84
CA LEU A 25 0.43 2.07 2.82
C LEU A 25 0.45 1.48 1.41
N ILE A 26 1.08 0.31 1.26
CA ILE A 26 0.86 -0.59 0.12
C ILE A 26 -0.18 -1.64 0.54
N VAL A 27 -1.27 -1.73 -0.22
CA VAL A 27 -2.35 -2.70 0.00
C VAL A 27 -2.44 -3.63 -1.20
N VAL A 28 -2.39 -4.94 -0.95
CA VAL A 28 -2.56 -5.96 -2.00
C VAL A 28 -3.93 -6.61 -1.87
N ILE A 29 -4.75 -6.54 -2.91
CA ILE A 29 -6.14 -7.01 -2.90
C ILE A 29 -6.59 -7.51 -4.27
N ASP A 30 -7.44 -8.54 -4.31
CA ASP A 30 -8.09 -8.93 -5.56
C ASP A 30 -9.08 -7.87 -6.03
N SER A 31 -8.95 -7.46 -7.29
CA SER A 31 -9.84 -6.49 -7.94
C SER A 31 -9.85 -6.68 -9.45
N ASN A 32 -11.02 -6.49 -10.05
CA ASN A 32 -11.20 -6.43 -11.50
C ASN A 32 -11.17 -4.99 -12.05
N LYS A 33 -11.04 -3.99 -11.18
CA LYS A 33 -10.86 -2.57 -11.55
C LYS A 33 -9.42 -2.29 -11.90
N ASP A 34 -9.19 -1.38 -12.84
CA ASP A 34 -7.86 -0.85 -13.09
C ASP A 34 -7.30 -0.11 -11.86
N PHE A 35 -6.03 0.26 -11.91
CA PHE A 35 -5.33 0.88 -10.79
C PHE A 35 -5.99 2.18 -10.31
N ILE A 36 -6.34 3.09 -11.22
CA ILE A 36 -6.86 4.42 -10.88
C ILE A 36 -8.30 4.31 -10.37
N GLU A 37 -9.15 3.52 -11.02
CA GLU A 37 -10.51 3.26 -10.59
C GLU A 37 -10.54 2.61 -9.20
N ARG A 38 -9.65 1.64 -8.96
CA ARG A 38 -9.52 0.98 -7.66
C ARG A 38 -9.07 1.97 -6.60
N LEU A 39 -8.09 2.81 -6.90
CA LEU A 39 -7.61 3.83 -5.97
C LEU A 39 -8.74 4.80 -5.60
N SER A 40 -9.42 5.35 -6.61
CA SER A 40 -10.56 6.26 -6.43
C SER A 40 -11.67 5.63 -5.60
N TYR A 41 -12.01 4.36 -5.86
CA TYR A 41 -13.01 3.62 -5.09
C TYR A 41 -12.67 3.57 -3.58
N PHE A 42 -11.41 3.31 -3.23
CA PHE A 42 -11.00 3.21 -1.83
C PHE A 42 -10.88 4.57 -1.14
N TYR A 43 -10.34 5.60 -1.83
CA TYR A 43 -10.31 6.96 -1.27
C TYR A 43 -11.72 7.48 -0.99
N GLN A 44 -12.69 7.24 -1.88
CA GLN A 44 -14.09 7.63 -1.64
C GLN A 44 -14.74 6.87 -0.48
N LYS A 45 -14.36 5.62 -0.27
CA LYS A 45 -14.99 4.74 0.74
C LYS A 45 -14.40 4.92 2.14
N ILE A 46 -13.09 5.10 2.25
CA ILE A 46 -12.36 5.15 3.52
C ILE A 46 -12.12 6.60 3.95
N GLN A 47 -12.00 7.54 2.99
CA GLN A 47 -11.70 8.95 3.23
C GLN A 47 -10.53 9.12 4.22
N PRO A 48 -9.34 8.56 3.91
CA PRO A 48 -8.19 8.69 4.78
C PRO A 48 -7.84 10.17 4.96
N LEU A 49 -7.63 10.59 6.22
CA LEU A 49 -7.32 11.98 6.54
C LEU A 49 -5.86 12.29 6.19
N ASP A 50 -4.94 11.43 6.62
CA ASP A 50 -3.48 11.61 6.50
C ASP A 50 -2.83 10.28 6.08
N ALA A 51 -3.27 9.71 4.95
CA ALA A 51 -2.68 8.48 4.43
C ALA A 51 -2.65 8.41 2.90
N ASP A 52 -1.49 7.99 2.39
CA ASP A 52 -1.26 7.70 0.99
C ASP A 52 -1.36 6.20 0.74
N LEU A 53 -2.22 5.84 -0.22
CA LEU A 53 -2.52 4.45 -0.53
C LEU A 53 -1.95 4.07 -1.89
N LEU A 54 -1.26 2.94 -1.94
CA LEU A 54 -0.90 2.25 -3.17
C LEU A 54 -1.58 0.88 -3.17
N ILE A 55 -2.68 0.77 -3.93
CA ILE A 55 -3.54 -0.41 -3.89
C ILE A 55 -3.30 -1.22 -5.16
N TYR A 56 -2.65 -2.37 -5.04
CA TYR A 56 -2.30 -3.26 -6.15
C TYR A 56 -3.11 -4.55 -6.14
N THR A 57 -3.30 -5.14 -7.32
CA THR A 57 -3.63 -6.57 -7.42
C THR A 57 -2.40 -7.42 -7.08
N PRO A 58 -2.55 -8.70 -6.72
CA PRO A 58 -1.40 -9.59 -6.53
C PRO A 58 -0.45 -9.60 -7.73
N GLN A 59 -1.00 -9.61 -8.95
CA GLN A 59 -0.23 -9.64 -10.19
C GLN A 59 0.53 -8.33 -10.44
N GLU A 60 -0.14 -7.18 -10.25
CA GLU A 60 0.51 -5.87 -10.36
C GLU A 60 1.58 -5.71 -9.27
N PHE A 61 1.32 -6.17 -8.05
CA PHE A 61 2.28 -6.07 -6.96
C PHE A 61 3.55 -6.86 -7.27
N THR A 62 3.42 -8.12 -7.70
CA THR A 62 4.57 -8.93 -8.15
C THR A 62 5.36 -8.21 -9.25
N ARG A 63 4.68 -7.66 -10.25
CA ARG A 63 5.33 -6.91 -11.33
C ARG A 63 6.04 -5.65 -10.81
N MET A 64 5.41 -4.89 -9.92
CA MET A 64 5.98 -3.68 -9.36
C MET A 64 7.18 -3.97 -8.45
N MET A 65 7.20 -5.11 -7.76
CA MET A 65 8.38 -5.57 -7.02
C MET A 65 9.59 -5.78 -7.93
N GLU A 66 9.38 -6.21 -9.17
CA GLU A 66 10.45 -6.49 -10.13
C GLU A 66 10.88 -5.24 -10.90
N GLU A 67 9.92 -4.43 -11.34
CA GLU A 67 10.16 -3.33 -12.30
C GLU A 67 10.35 -1.96 -11.64
N ASN A 68 9.83 -1.73 -10.43
CA ASN A 68 9.73 -0.40 -9.85
C ASN A 68 10.69 -0.20 -8.65
N LEU A 69 11.75 0.58 -8.86
CA LEU A 69 12.76 0.90 -7.84
C LEU A 69 12.18 1.56 -6.59
N PHE A 70 11.13 2.40 -6.72
CA PHE A 70 10.47 3.01 -5.57
C PHE A 70 9.80 1.93 -4.72
N ILE A 71 9.06 1.01 -5.33
CA ILE A 71 8.39 -0.09 -4.63
C ILE A 71 9.43 -1.01 -3.98
N GLN A 72 10.52 -1.34 -4.67
CA GLN A 72 11.61 -2.11 -4.08
C GLN A 72 12.21 -1.45 -2.84
N ASN A 73 12.46 -0.15 -2.89
CA ASN A 73 12.99 0.60 -1.74
C ASN A 73 11.97 0.71 -0.61
N ALA A 74 10.70 0.96 -0.93
CA ALA A 74 9.60 0.98 0.02
C ALA A 74 9.47 -0.36 0.76
N LEU A 75 9.65 -1.49 0.07
CA LEU A 75 9.57 -2.82 0.67
C LEU A 75 10.80 -3.18 1.50
N LYS A 76 11.99 -2.67 1.19
CA LYS A 76 13.20 -2.90 2.01
C LYS A 76 13.07 -2.31 3.41
N GLN A 77 12.39 -1.16 3.52
CA GLN A 77 12.22 -0.43 4.78
C GLN A 77 10.81 -0.61 5.36
N GLY A 78 9.89 -1.17 4.58
CA GLY A 78 8.50 -1.35 4.96
C GLY A 78 8.29 -2.47 5.97
N LYS A 79 7.26 -2.32 6.78
CA LYS A 79 6.83 -3.29 7.79
C LYS A 79 5.51 -3.90 7.34
N ILE A 80 5.44 -5.23 7.27
CA ILE A 80 4.18 -5.93 7.02
C ILE A 80 3.33 -5.82 8.29
N ILE A 81 2.17 -5.15 8.19
CA ILE A 81 1.25 -4.95 9.31
C ILE A 81 0.03 -5.87 9.23
N PHE A 82 -0.22 -6.45 8.06
CA PHE A 82 -1.23 -7.47 7.87
C PHE A 82 -0.82 -8.41 6.75
N GLU A 83 -0.96 -9.71 6.97
CA GLU A 83 -0.84 -10.72 5.94
C GLU A 83 -1.89 -11.80 6.19
N ARG A 84 -2.70 -12.10 5.18
CA ARG A 84 -3.71 -13.15 5.28
C ARG A 84 -3.00 -14.49 5.25
N THR A 85 -2.89 -15.13 6.42
CA THR A 85 -2.48 -16.52 6.52
C THR A 85 -3.57 -17.41 5.90
N LYS A 86 -3.16 -18.43 5.15
CA LYS A 86 -4.07 -19.39 4.50
C LYS A 86 -5.01 -20.06 5.50
#